data_AF-A0A7K0HSD9-F1
#
_entry.id   AF-A0A7K0HSD9-F1
#
_cell.length_a   1.000
_cell.length_b   1.000
_cell.length_c   1.000
_cell.angle_alpha   90.00
_cell.angle_beta   90.00
_cell.angle_gamma   90.00
#
_symmetry.space_group_name_H-M   'P 1'
#
loop_
_entity.id
_entity.type
_entity.pdbx_description
1 polymer ?
#
loop_
_entity_poly.entity_id
_entity_poly.type
_entity_poly.pdbx_seq_one_letter_code
_entity_poly.pdbx_strand_id
1 'polypeptide(L)'
;AGVRKLTTADLSTMSLMEWVRNERAIELHAEGHRYYDVRRWRIADQVMQPSEFKGLNGMTVNPSFEEFNQIVPIDQPIQWNVRQYLVPIKNSELYSDPQLVQAPGY
;
A
#
# COMPACT_ATOMS: atom_id res chain seq x y z
N ALA A 1 10.80 -7.89 -17.90
CA ALA A 1 11.76 -6.87 -17.44
C ALA A 1 13.27 -7.16 -17.68
N GLY A 2 13.72 -8.29 -18.25
CA GLY A 2 15.16 -8.52 -18.53
C GLY A 2 16.04 -8.90 -17.32
N VAL A 3 15.43 -9.21 -16.17
CA VAL A 3 16.10 -9.73 -14.98
C VAL A 3 16.29 -11.25 -15.04
N ARG A 4 17.21 -11.80 -14.24
CA ARG A 4 17.42 -13.26 -14.18
C ARG A 4 16.18 -14.00 -13.68
N LYS A 5 16.06 -15.28 -14.06
CA LYS A 5 15.00 -16.15 -13.54
C LYS A 5 15.19 -16.47 -12.05
N LEU A 6 14.08 -16.68 -11.37
CA LEU A 6 14.05 -17.20 -10.00
C LEU A 6 14.55 -18.65 -9.96
N THR A 7 15.32 -18.99 -8.93
CA THR A 7 15.84 -20.33 -8.65
C THR A 7 15.41 -20.78 -7.26
N THR A 8 15.59 -22.07 -6.95
CA THR A 8 15.29 -22.60 -5.60
C THR A 8 16.14 -21.98 -4.50
N ALA A 9 17.36 -21.53 -4.82
CA ALA A 9 18.23 -20.84 -3.87
C ALA A 9 17.62 -19.53 -3.36
N ASP A 10 16.83 -18.83 -4.19
CA ASP A 10 16.21 -17.55 -3.86
C ASP A 10 15.08 -17.66 -2.82
N LEU A 11 14.55 -18.87 -2.61
CA LEU A 11 13.52 -19.14 -1.62
C LEU A 11 14.03 -19.05 -0.17
N SER A 12 15.35 -19.00 0.00
CA SER A 12 16.00 -18.69 1.28
C SER A 12 15.94 -17.20 1.64
N THR A 13 15.75 -16.31 0.67
CA THR A 13 15.68 -14.86 0.88
C THR A 13 14.28 -14.40 1.23
N MET A 14 13.28 -14.88 0.49
CA MET A 14 11.86 -14.68 0.80
C MET A 14 11.05 -15.83 0.20
N SER A 15 9.85 -16.06 0.72
CA SER A 15 8.97 -17.13 0.24
C SER A 15 8.56 -16.92 -1.24
N LEU A 16 8.18 -18.01 -1.92
CA LEU A 16 7.68 -17.92 -3.30
C LEU A 16 6.48 -16.94 -3.42
N MET A 17 5.61 -16.90 -2.41
CA MET A 17 4.48 -15.98 -2.40
C MET A 17 4.89 -14.52 -2.28
N GLU A 18 5.95 -14.20 -1.54
CA GLU A 18 6.49 -12.84 -1.47
C GLU A 18 7.13 -12.43 -2.78
N TRP A 19 7.87 -13.33 -3.45
CA TRP A 19 8.37 -13.10 -4.80
C TRP A 19 7.23 -12.78 -5.79
N VAL A 20 6.15 -13.57 -5.78
CA VAL A 20 4.98 -13.32 -6.64
C VAL A 20 4.31 -11.97 -6.33
N ARG A 21 4.16 -11.63 -5.04
CA ARG A 21 3.57 -10.35 -4.63
C ARG A 21 4.45 -9.16 -5.04
N ASN A 22 5.77 -9.31 -4.93
CA ASN A 22 6.73 -8.28 -5.30
C ASN A 22 6.77 -8.07 -6.82
N GLU A 23 6.89 -9.15 -7.59
CA GLU A 23 6.90 -9.08 -9.06
C GLU A 23 5.61 -8.44 -9.58
N ARG A 24 4.45 -8.81 -9.00
CA ARG A 24 3.17 -8.19 -9.34
C ARG A 24 3.13 -6.70 -8.99
N ALA A 25 3.75 -6.27 -7.89
CA ALA A 25 3.78 -4.87 -7.50
C ALA A 25 4.70 -4.02 -8.40
N ILE A 26 5.77 -4.62 -8.93
CA ILE A 26 6.71 -3.98 -9.86
C ILE A 26 6.13 -3.95 -11.28
N GLU A 27 5.71 -5.09 -11.81
CA GLU A 27 5.27 -5.23 -13.21
C GLU A 27 3.99 -4.42 -13.48
N LEU A 28 3.06 -4.38 -12.52
CA LEU A 28 1.77 -3.69 -12.63
C LEU A 28 1.73 -2.38 -11.83
N HIS A 29 2.89 -1.74 -11.67
CA HIS A 29 3.00 -0.50 -10.91
C HIS A 29 2.16 0.62 -11.57
N ALA A 30 1.47 1.40 -10.76
CA ALA A 30 0.59 2.48 -11.21
C ALA A 30 -0.60 2.07 -12.12
N GLU A 31 -0.93 0.77 -12.20
CA GLU A 31 -2.07 0.25 -12.98
C GLU A 31 -3.31 -0.04 -12.13
N GLY A 32 -3.41 0.54 -10.93
CA GLY A 32 -4.57 0.37 -10.03
C GLY A 32 -4.65 -0.98 -9.29
N HIS A 33 -3.72 -1.91 -9.53
CA HIS A 33 -3.72 -3.22 -8.88
C HIS A 33 -3.36 -3.17 -7.39
N ARG A 34 -2.39 -2.35 -7.01
CA ARG A 34 -1.88 -2.29 -5.64
C ARG A 34 -2.98 -2.02 -4.61
N TYR A 35 -3.96 -1.18 -4.96
CA TYR A 35 -5.11 -0.86 -4.11
C TYR A 35 -5.91 -2.10 -3.71
N TYR A 36 -6.21 -2.98 -4.66
CA TYR A 36 -6.97 -4.20 -4.40
C TYR A 36 -6.10 -5.32 -3.84
N ASP A 37 -4.84 -5.39 -4.26
CA ASP A 37 -3.89 -6.42 -3.85
C ASP A 37 -3.60 -6.40 -2.36
N VAL A 38 -3.29 -5.23 -1.78
CA VAL A 38 -3.04 -5.13 -0.34
C VAL A 38 -4.29 -5.43 0.50
N ARG A 39 -5.49 -5.16 -0.05
CA ARG A 39 -6.77 -5.43 0.59
C ARG A 39 -7.11 -6.92 0.62
N ARG A 40 -7.07 -7.59 -0.54
CA ARG A 40 -7.39 -9.02 -0.66
C ARG A 40 -6.37 -9.90 0.06
N TRP A 41 -5.12 -9.44 0.19
CA TRP A 41 -4.10 -10.12 0.97
C TRP A 41 -4.14 -9.81 2.46
N ARG A 42 -5.00 -8.88 2.92
CA ARG A 42 -5.11 -8.48 4.33
C ARG A 42 -3.77 -8.01 4.90
N ILE A 43 -3.02 -7.24 4.12
CA ILE A 43 -1.74 -6.64 4.53
C ILE A 43 -1.75 -5.11 4.49
N ALA A 44 -2.89 -4.49 4.19
CA ALA A 44 -2.99 -3.05 4.09
C ALA A 44 -2.66 -2.35 5.41
N ASP A 45 -3.00 -2.95 6.55
CA ASP A 45 -2.63 -2.48 7.90
C ASP A 45 -1.14 -2.58 8.21
N GLN A 46 -0.37 -3.30 7.40
CA GLN A 46 1.08 -3.42 7.51
C GLN A 46 1.78 -2.44 6.56
N VAL A 47 1.25 -2.26 5.35
CA VAL A 47 1.94 -1.53 4.27
C VAL A 47 1.37 -0.14 3.96
N MET A 48 0.25 0.24 4.60
CA MET A 48 -0.40 1.55 4.43
C MET A 48 -0.37 2.39 5.72
N GLN A 49 0.49 2.05 6.68
CA GLN A 49 0.72 2.88 7.86
C GLN A 49 1.56 4.11 7.51
N PRO A 50 1.42 5.24 8.23
CA PRO A 50 2.23 6.44 7.97
C PRO A 50 3.75 6.17 7.99
N SER A 51 4.22 5.20 8.79
CA SER A 51 5.62 4.78 8.83
C SER A 51 6.16 4.23 7.51
N GLU A 52 5.28 3.74 6.62
CA GLU A 52 5.66 3.09 5.37
C GLU A 52 5.84 4.07 4.22
N PHE A 53 5.39 5.32 4.39
CA PHE A 53 5.50 6.36 3.37
C PHE A 53 6.71 7.23 3.67
N LYS A 54 7.80 6.97 2.95
CA LYS A 54 9.06 7.70 3.08
C LYS A 54 9.54 8.18 1.72
N GLY A 55 10.32 9.24 1.74
CA GLY A 55 10.99 9.79 0.57
C GLY A 55 12.34 10.37 0.95
N LEU A 56 13.00 10.97 -0.04
CA LEU A 56 14.13 11.85 0.21
C LEU A 56 13.63 13.17 0.82
N ASN A 57 14.54 13.97 1.38
CA ASN A 57 14.22 15.28 1.93
C ASN A 57 13.99 16.32 0.82
N GLY A 58 12.95 16.09 0.02
CA GLY A 58 12.62 16.88 -1.17
C GLY A 58 11.79 18.13 -0.90
N MET A 59 11.36 18.35 0.35
CA MET A 59 10.54 19.52 0.73
C MET A 59 11.38 20.68 1.29
N THR A 60 12.69 20.52 1.38
CA THR A 60 13.63 21.57 1.77
C THR A 60 14.03 22.40 0.54
N VAL A 61 14.11 23.72 0.66
CA VAL A 61 14.57 24.60 -0.41
C VAL A 61 16.10 24.66 -0.42
N ASN A 62 16.72 24.40 -1.57
CA ASN A 62 18.18 24.40 -1.78
C ASN A 62 18.99 23.53 -0.77
N PRO A 63 18.62 22.25 -0.55
CA PRO A 63 19.37 21.37 0.34
C PRO A 63 20.75 21.05 -0.23
N SER A 64 21.74 20.82 0.64
CA SER A 64 22.98 20.15 0.24
C SER A 64 22.71 18.73 -0.27
N PHE A 65 23.71 18.11 -0.89
CA PHE A 65 23.61 16.71 -1.31
C PHE A 65 23.31 15.80 -0.11
N GLU A 66 24.01 16.01 1.01
CA GLU A 66 23.84 15.24 2.23
C GLU A 66 22.48 15.45 2.87
N GLU A 67 21.95 16.67 2.83
CA GLU A 67 20.63 17.03 3.36
C GLU A 67 19.49 16.43 2.55
N PHE A 68 19.61 16.45 1.21
CA PHE A 68 18.61 15.87 0.31
C PHE A 68 18.55 14.33 0.44
N ASN A 69 19.71 13.68 0.53
CA ASN A 69 19.82 12.22 0.56
C ASN A 69 19.54 11.60 1.95
N GLN A 70 18.67 12.24 2.75
CA GLN A 70 18.12 11.68 3.97
C GLN A 70 16.75 11.06 3.73
N ILE A 71 16.51 9.88 4.29
CA ILE A 71 15.19 9.25 4.27
C ILE A 71 14.33 9.94 5.33
N VAL A 72 13.27 10.63 4.90
CA VAL A 72 12.31 11.32 5.77
C VAL A 72 10.91 10.74 5.57
N PRO A 73 10.05 10.73 6.61
CA PRO A 73 8.64 10.40 6.44
C PRO A 73 7.95 11.44 5.55
N ILE A 74 6.95 11.00 4.78
CA ILE A 74 6.09 11.92 4.02
C ILE A 74 5.13 12.60 5.00
N ASP A 75 5.21 13.94 5.09
CA ASP A 75 4.35 14.75 5.95
C ASP A 75 2.96 14.94 5.32
N GLN A 76 2.18 13.86 5.38
CA GLN A 76 0.78 13.81 4.99
C GLN A 76 0.00 13.03 6.06
N PRO A 77 -1.28 13.35 6.30
CA PRO A 77 -2.11 12.67 7.31
C PRO A 77 -2.58 11.29 6.81
N ILE A 78 -1.66 10.47 6.28
CA ILE A 78 -1.95 9.12 5.81
C ILE A 78 -2.16 8.23 7.04
N GLN A 79 -3.35 7.64 7.14
CA GLN A 79 -3.69 6.70 8.20
C GLN A 79 -4.47 5.53 7.63
N TRP A 80 -4.13 4.33 8.10
CA TRP A 80 -4.88 3.12 7.83
C TRP A 80 -5.67 2.67 9.05
N ASN A 81 -6.96 2.43 8.86
CA ASN A 81 -7.89 1.86 9.81
C ASN A 81 -8.49 0.60 9.20
N VAL A 82 -8.75 -0.43 10.03
CA VAL A 82 -9.29 -1.72 9.56
C VAL A 82 -10.61 -1.56 8.78
N ARG A 83 -11.44 -0.56 9.09
CA ARG A 83 -12.65 -0.28 8.31
C ARG A 83 -12.38 -0.03 6.81
N GLN A 84 -11.23 0.56 6.46
CA GLN A 84 -10.86 0.93 5.07
C GLN A 84 -10.53 -0.26 4.17
N TYR A 85 -10.58 -1.49 4.69
CA TYR A 85 -10.63 -2.69 3.87
C TYR A 85 -11.87 -2.74 2.96
N LEU A 86 -12.97 -2.11 3.38
CA LEU A 86 -14.22 -2.00 2.61
C LEU A 86 -14.52 -0.53 2.31
N VAL A 87 -15.10 -0.28 1.14
CA VAL A 87 -15.63 1.04 0.77
C VAL A 87 -16.99 1.20 1.43
N PRO A 88 -17.27 2.33 2.12
CA PRO A 88 -18.57 2.54 2.75
C PRO A 88 -19.70 2.61 1.73
N ILE A 89 -20.85 2.08 2.12
CA ILE A 89 -22.10 2.26 1.38
C ILE A 89 -22.57 3.70 1.60
N LYS A 90 -23.06 4.36 0.55
CA LYS A 90 -23.59 5.73 0.65
C LYS A 90 -24.84 5.74 1.54
N ASN A 91 -24.92 6.71 2.45
CA ASN A 91 -26.03 6.80 3.43
C ASN A 91 -27.43 6.85 2.79
N SER A 92 -27.57 7.45 1.59
CA SER A 92 -28.85 7.45 0.89
C SER A 92 -29.35 6.05 0.55
N GLU A 93 -28.45 5.13 0.20
CA GLU A 93 -28.81 3.75 -0.10
C GLU A 93 -29.24 3.01 1.17
N LEU A 94 -28.52 3.22 2.28
CA LEU A 94 -28.87 2.65 3.59
C LEU A 94 -30.24 3.12 4.09
N TYR A 95 -30.58 4.40 3.89
CA TYR A 95 -31.90 4.91 4.27
C TYR A 95 -33.02 4.41 3.34
N SER A 96 -32.68 4.05 2.10
CA SER A 96 -33.67 3.55 1.13
C SER A 96 -34.01 2.07 1.31
N ASP A 97 -33.09 1.26 1.87
CA ASP A 97 -33.30 -0.17 2.09
C ASP A 97 -33.05 -0.55 3.57
N PRO A 98 -34.11 -0.78 4.37
CA PRO A 98 -33.99 -1.17 5.78
C PRO A 98 -33.24 -2.48 6.04
N GLN A 99 -33.03 -3.33 5.02
CA GLN A 99 -32.29 -4.58 5.14
C GLN A 99 -30.79 -4.41 4.90
N LEU A 100 -30.37 -3.27 4.36
CA LEU A 100 -28.98 -3.01 4.02
C LEU A 100 -28.20 -2.58 5.28
N VAL A 101 -27.13 -3.32 5.59
CA VAL A 101 -26.25 -3.04 6.73
C VAL A 101 -24.94 -2.45 6.24
N GLN A 102 -24.45 -1.42 6.92
CA GLN A 102 -23.19 -0.75 6.59
C GLN A 102 -21.98 -1.67 6.83
N ALA A 103 -20.89 -1.39 6.10
CA ALA A 103 -19.59 -1.97 6.34
C ALA A 103 -19.10 -1.65 7.78
N PRO A 104 -18.43 -2.58 8.48
CA PRO A 104 -18.02 -2.36 9.86
C PRO A 104 -17.16 -1.10 10.06
N GLY A 105 -17.54 -0.26 11.02
CA GLY A 105 -16.79 0.95 11.42
C GLY A 105 -17.11 2.22 10.61
N TYR A 106 -18.11 2.19 9.72
CA TYR A 106 -18.64 3.34 9.00
C TYR A 106 -20.05 3.71 9.46
#